data_AF-A0A820FCD1-F1
#
_entry.id   AF-A0A820FCD1-F1
#
_cell.length_a   1.000
_cell.length_b   1.000
_cell.length_c   1.000
_cell.angle_alpha   90.00
_cell.angle_beta   90.00
_cell.angle_gamma   90.00
#
_symmetry.space_group_name_H-M   'P 1'
#
loop_
_entity.id
_entity.type
_entity.pdbx_description
1 polymer ?
#
loop_
_entity_poly.entity_id
_entity_poly.type
_entity_poly.pdbx_seq_one_letter_code
_entity_poly.pdbx_strand_id
1 'polypeptide(L)'
;ADWLAASPTPAGHIALLQGGDCNFAENSIIVAKYNPLALLFYNDPIFPQPIIFSLAQINELPALFLSYYLGQLPADAARNPSMNAIVHINIDVLNTGTFPVGNMCADTPIEDITKTIVIGSHIDSVTTGPGINDKVIYPLIGSGTAVNLALAVILAHLFQTTNYPKCPYRIRFCWWDAEELGLLGSTYPVAQAENSTIAGERTSDYLINLNFGMFGSPNYIYGIYDGSTIDNSTISRSAVPGSNKVSALFRDWFIRQKLPWDYTPFNGLSDYAPFLTAGIAAGGLFSGADDYKAQAQRDRYDTSLGQGLGGTADATQDPCYNKACDTIQNINIVADEKMVQGTAFVIESLARQTDLKAWLYPTTAN
;
A
#
# COMPACT_ATOMS: atom_id res chain seq x y z
N ALA A 1 1.84 15.60 -21.30
CA ALA A 1 0.77 16.55 -21.68
C ALA A 1 -0.55 15.84 -21.43
N ASP A 2 -1.54 16.53 -20.86
CA ASP A 2 -2.88 15.97 -20.64
C ASP A 2 -3.41 15.38 -21.95
N TRP A 3 -3.62 14.06 -21.97
CA TRP A 3 -4.09 13.30 -23.13
C TRP A 3 -5.42 13.86 -23.64
N LEU A 4 -6.26 14.38 -22.74
CA LEU A 4 -7.53 15.02 -23.09
C LEU A 4 -7.30 16.32 -23.86
N ALA A 5 -6.32 17.13 -23.44
CA ALA A 5 -5.95 18.37 -24.12
C ALA A 5 -5.29 18.11 -25.49
N ALA A 6 -4.58 16.99 -25.64
CA ALA A 6 -3.88 16.64 -26.87
C ALA A 6 -4.82 16.19 -28.02
N SER A 7 -6.07 15.79 -27.72
CA SER A 7 -7.05 15.27 -28.69
C SER A 7 -6.44 14.31 -29.73
N PRO A 8 -5.74 13.24 -29.30
CA PRO A 8 -5.03 12.35 -30.21
C PRO A 8 -6.02 11.52 -31.05
N THR A 9 -5.56 11.05 -32.21
CA THR A 9 -6.33 10.17 -33.12
C THR A 9 -5.70 8.77 -33.24
N PRO A 10 -5.52 8.02 -32.13
CA PRO A 10 -4.83 6.74 -32.14
C PRO A 10 -5.69 5.59 -32.68
N ALA A 11 -6.89 5.86 -33.19
CA ALA A 11 -7.77 4.84 -33.74
C ALA A 11 -7.03 4.03 -34.82
N GLY A 12 -6.99 2.70 -34.67
CA GLY A 12 -6.23 1.82 -35.56
C GLY A 12 -4.71 1.85 -35.39
N HIS A 13 -4.19 2.53 -34.36
CA HIS A 13 -2.78 2.62 -34.01
C HIS A 13 -2.54 2.14 -32.56
N ILE A 14 -1.28 2.08 -32.14
CA ILE A 14 -0.88 1.77 -30.77
C ILE A 14 -0.70 3.08 -30.01
N ALA A 15 -1.32 3.20 -28.83
CA ALA A 15 -1.10 4.34 -27.94
C ALA A 15 0.21 4.14 -27.15
N LEU A 16 1.09 5.13 -27.15
CA LEU A 16 2.34 5.12 -26.38
C LEU A 16 2.32 6.27 -25.37
N LEU A 17 2.40 5.94 -24.09
CA LEU A 17 2.39 6.89 -22.98
C LEU A 17 3.70 6.78 -22.21
N GLN A 18 4.32 7.93 -21.94
CA GLN A 18 5.41 7.99 -20.97
C GLN A 18 4.82 7.98 -19.56
N GLY A 19 5.42 7.21 -18.65
CA GLY A 19 5.13 7.29 -17.23
C GLY A 19 5.35 8.70 -16.69
N GLY A 20 4.55 9.06 -15.69
CA GLY A 20 4.54 10.38 -15.06
C GLY A 20 3.48 10.41 -13.96
N ASP A 21 3.06 11.61 -13.57
CA ASP A 21 2.23 11.82 -12.36
C ASP A 21 0.78 11.29 -12.44
N CYS A 22 0.36 10.72 -13.57
CA CYS A 22 -1.00 10.22 -13.77
C CYS A 22 -1.10 8.72 -13.51
N ASN A 23 -2.15 8.29 -12.81
CA ASN A 23 -2.41 6.88 -12.51
C ASN A 23 -2.53 6.03 -13.81
N PHE A 24 -1.82 4.90 -13.86
CA PHE A 24 -1.78 4.03 -15.05
C PHE A 24 -3.14 3.42 -15.40
N ALA A 25 -3.93 3.03 -14.39
CA ALA A 25 -5.24 2.41 -14.59
C ALA A 25 -6.25 3.45 -15.12
N GLU A 26 -6.25 4.66 -14.58
CA GLU A 26 -7.08 5.76 -15.11
C GLU A 26 -6.69 6.13 -16.55
N ASN A 27 -5.39 6.22 -16.83
CA ASN A 27 -4.89 6.43 -18.19
C ASN A 27 -5.40 5.36 -19.15
N SER A 28 -5.43 4.08 -18.73
CA SER A 28 -5.95 2.99 -19.57
C SER A 28 -7.43 3.18 -19.93
N ILE A 29 -8.27 3.62 -18.98
CA ILE A 29 -9.68 3.92 -19.21
C ILE A 29 -9.85 5.11 -20.15
N ILE A 30 -9.06 6.18 -19.96
CA ILE A 30 -9.13 7.37 -20.81
C ILE A 30 -8.70 7.04 -22.24
N VAL A 31 -7.59 6.32 -22.40
CA VAL A 31 -7.03 5.94 -23.69
C VAL A 31 -7.97 5.02 -24.45
N ALA A 32 -8.65 4.08 -23.79
CA ALA A 32 -9.63 3.18 -24.40
C ALA A 32 -10.74 3.92 -25.15
N LYS A 33 -11.16 5.12 -24.69
CA LYS A 33 -12.17 5.95 -25.37
C LYS A 33 -11.78 6.40 -26.77
N TYR A 34 -10.49 6.35 -27.12
CA TYR A 34 -9.95 6.72 -28.43
C TYR A 34 -9.73 5.52 -29.35
N ASN A 35 -10.16 4.32 -28.94
CA ASN A 35 -10.18 3.09 -29.72
C ASN A 35 -8.81 2.67 -30.34
N PRO A 36 -7.69 2.72 -29.58
CA PRO A 36 -6.41 2.20 -30.05
C PRO A 36 -6.42 0.66 -30.13
N LEU A 37 -5.45 0.10 -30.85
CA LEU A 37 -5.25 -1.35 -30.95
C LEU A 37 -4.57 -1.94 -29.71
N ALA A 38 -3.72 -1.16 -29.04
CA ALA A 38 -3.01 -1.55 -27.83
C ALA A 38 -2.49 -0.30 -27.09
N LEU A 39 -2.06 -0.50 -25.84
CA LEU A 39 -1.50 0.52 -24.96
C LEU A 39 -0.08 0.14 -24.52
N LEU A 40 0.89 1.01 -24.76
CA LEU A 40 2.26 0.86 -24.29
C LEU A 40 2.55 1.98 -23.30
N PHE A 41 2.95 1.60 -22.09
CA PHE A 41 3.57 2.52 -21.14
C PHE A 41 5.08 2.36 -21.22
N TYR A 42 5.85 3.44 -21.10
CA TYR A 42 7.28 3.34 -20.90
C TYR A 42 7.74 4.20 -19.75
N ASN A 43 8.71 3.69 -19.00
CA ASN A 43 9.18 4.34 -17.78
C ASN A 43 9.94 5.64 -18.05
N ASP A 44 10.39 6.35 -17.02
CA ASP A 44 11.15 7.59 -17.12
C ASP A 44 12.69 7.35 -17.11
N PRO A 45 13.53 8.34 -17.50
CA PRO A 45 14.98 8.12 -17.62
C PRO A 45 15.69 7.91 -16.28
N ILE A 46 15.10 8.33 -15.16
CA ILE A 46 15.62 8.13 -13.80
C ILE A 46 15.41 6.66 -13.40
N PHE A 47 14.26 6.08 -13.76
CA PHE A 47 13.94 4.67 -13.54
C PHE A 47 13.81 3.91 -14.87
N PRO A 48 14.91 3.62 -15.59
CA PRO A 48 14.80 3.19 -16.98
C PRO A 48 14.28 1.75 -17.17
N GLN A 49 14.03 0.99 -16.11
CA GLN A 49 13.55 -0.39 -16.18
C GLN A 49 12.04 -0.46 -16.46
N PRO A 50 11.51 -1.59 -16.99
CA PRO A 50 10.07 -1.76 -17.14
C PRO A 50 9.33 -1.61 -15.82
N ILE A 51 8.14 -1.01 -15.87
CA ILE A 51 7.24 -0.90 -14.73
C ILE A 51 6.57 -2.28 -14.53
N ILE A 52 6.57 -2.79 -13.30
CA ILE A 52 5.79 -3.98 -12.93
C ILE A 52 4.52 -3.45 -12.27
N PHE A 53 3.39 -3.49 -13.00
CA PHE A 53 2.12 -2.96 -12.52
C PHE A 53 0.95 -3.73 -13.13
N SER A 54 -0.10 -3.92 -12.34
CA SER A 54 -1.39 -4.43 -12.81
C SER A 54 -2.31 -3.26 -13.14
N LEU A 55 -2.82 -3.18 -14.37
CA LEU A 55 -3.90 -2.21 -14.70
C LEU A 55 -5.26 -2.59 -14.09
N ALA A 56 -5.28 -3.60 -13.20
CA ALA A 56 -6.46 -4.17 -12.56
C ALA A 56 -7.53 -4.63 -13.57
N GLN A 57 -8.74 -4.94 -13.06
CA GLN A 57 -9.85 -5.45 -13.87
C GLN A 57 -10.49 -4.41 -14.81
N ILE A 58 -10.01 -3.16 -14.80
CA ILE A 58 -10.65 -2.03 -15.49
C ILE A 58 -10.03 -1.70 -16.85
N ASN A 59 -8.97 -2.39 -17.25
CA ASN A 59 -8.33 -2.20 -18.55
C ASN A 59 -8.91 -3.14 -19.61
N GLU A 60 -9.34 -2.56 -20.73
CA GLU A 60 -9.96 -3.27 -21.86
C GLU A 60 -9.00 -3.43 -23.06
N LEU A 61 -7.78 -2.90 -22.97
CA LEU A 61 -6.80 -2.91 -24.06
C LEU A 61 -5.68 -3.93 -23.81
N PRO A 62 -5.14 -4.56 -24.86
CA PRO A 62 -3.83 -5.21 -24.73
C PRO A 62 -2.79 -4.17 -24.29
N ALA A 63 -2.17 -4.38 -23.13
CA ALA A 63 -1.28 -3.39 -22.53
C ALA A 63 0.07 -4.00 -22.11
N LEU A 64 1.16 -3.25 -22.33
CA LEU A 64 2.51 -3.63 -21.90
C LEU A 64 3.24 -2.43 -21.28
N PHE A 65 4.09 -2.72 -20.30
CA PHE A 65 5.00 -1.77 -19.70
C PHE A 65 6.42 -2.01 -20.19
N LEU A 66 7.05 -0.96 -20.71
CA LEU A 66 8.36 -0.98 -21.36
C LEU A 66 9.40 -0.27 -20.50
N SER A 67 10.67 -0.62 -20.71
CA SER A 67 11.80 0.19 -20.25
C SER A 67 11.79 1.56 -20.92
N TYR A 68 12.40 2.57 -20.27
CA TYR A 68 12.56 3.90 -20.86
C TYR A 68 13.22 3.82 -22.24
N TYR A 69 14.32 3.07 -22.34
CA TYR A 69 15.09 2.95 -23.57
C TYR A 69 14.30 2.29 -24.71
N LEU A 70 13.48 1.28 -24.42
CA LEU A 70 12.67 0.64 -25.44
C LEU A 70 11.51 1.53 -25.88
N GLY A 71 10.88 2.26 -24.95
CA GLY A 71 9.79 3.19 -25.25
C GLY A 71 10.24 4.45 -26.01
N GLN A 72 11.47 4.90 -25.84
CA GLN A 72 12.01 6.03 -26.60
C GLN A 72 12.10 5.75 -28.11
N LEU A 73 12.33 4.50 -28.53
CA LEU A 73 12.43 4.16 -29.96
C LEU A 73 11.14 4.52 -30.75
N PRO A 74 9.94 4.02 -30.38
CA PRO A 74 8.71 4.44 -31.02
C PRO A 74 8.35 5.90 -30.73
N ALA A 75 8.73 6.47 -29.58
CA ALA A 75 8.48 7.89 -29.28
C ALA A 75 9.24 8.84 -30.22
N ASP A 76 10.53 8.58 -30.46
CA ASP A 76 11.36 9.35 -31.37
C ASP A 76 10.90 9.19 -32.83
N ALA A 77 10.49 7.98 -33.22
CA ALA A 77 9.88 7.74 -34.52
C ALA A 77 8.58 8.54 -34.71
N ALA A 78 7.69 8.55 -33.70
CA ALA A 78 6.43 9.29 -33.76
C ALA A 78 6.64 10.82 -33.85
N ARG A 79 7.77 11.34 -33.37
CA ARG A 79 8.12 12.76 -33.44
C ARG A 79 8.87 13.15 -34.72
N ASN A 80 9.34 12.18 -35.50
CA ASN A 80 10.13 12.43 -36.71
C ASN A 80 9.35 11.99 -37.97
N PRO A 81 8.83 12.93 -38.77
CA PRO A 81 8.07 12.62 -39.99
C PRO A 81 8.86 11.82 -41.05
N SER A 82 10.18 11.75 -40.94
CA SER A 82 11.05 11.00 -41.85
C SER A 82 11.27 9.55 -41.40
N MET A 83 10.76 9.16 -40.22
CA MET A 83 10.86 7.80 -39.69
C MET A 83 9.51 7.09 -39.75
N ASN A 84 9.53 5.85 -40.23
CA ASN A 84 8.40 4.94 -40.12
C ASN A 84 8.76 3.89 -39.06
N ALA A 85 7.97 3.81 -37.99
CA ALA A 85 8.07 2.74 -37.00
C ALA A 85 6.86 1.80 -37.13
N ILE A 86 7.15 0.50 -37.12
CA ILE A 86 6.15 -0.55 -37.01
C ILE A 86 6.43 -1.27 -35.70
N VAL A 87 5.42 -1.32 -34.83
CA VAL A 87 5.51 -2.05 -33.56
C VAL A 87 4.68 -3.32 -33.71
N HIS A 88 5.34 -4.46 -33.51
CA HIS A 88 4.69 -5.76 -33.45
C HIS A 88 4.51 -6.15 -31.98
N ILE A 89 3.26 -6.29 -31.55
CA ILE A 89 2.92 -6.75 -30.21
C ILE A 89 2.41 -8.17 -30.33
N ASN A 90 3.05 -9.10 -29.65
CA ASN A 90 2.53 -10.44 -29.43
C ASN A 90 2.27 -10.62 -27.94
N ILE A 91 1.02 -10.92 -27.57
CA ILE A 91 0.61 -11.15 -26.18
C ILE A 91 0.00 -12.55 -26.14
N ASP A 92 0.71 -13.45 -25.49
CA ASP A 92 0.21 -14.80 -25.22
C ASP A 92 -0.66 -14.74 -23.96
N VAL A 93 -1.97 -14.72 -24.13
CA VAL A 93 -2.92 -14.73 -23.02
C VAL A 93 -3.00 -16.14 -22.44
N LEU A 94 -2.34 -16.34 -21.31
CA LEU A 94 -2.26 -17.65 -20.66
C LEU A 94 -3.58 -18.06 -19.98
N ASN A 95 -4.34 -17.11 -19.43
CA ASN A 95 -5.61 -17.38 -18.76
C ASN A 95 -6.55 -16.16 -18.80
N THR A 96 -7.86 -16.41 -18.97
CA THR A 96 -8.94 -15.42 -18.95
C THR A 96 -10.05 -15.77 -17.94
N GLY A 97 -9.84 -16.82 -17.16
CA GLY A 97 -10.76 -17.29 -16.13
C GLY A 97 -10.73 -16.42 -14.87
N THR A 98 -11.81 -16.50 -14.11
CA THR A 98 -11.89 -15.91 -12.78
C THR A 98 -11.25 -16.85 -11.77
N PHE A 99 -10.37 -16.30 -10.93
CA PHE A 99 -9.76 -17.03 -9.82
C PHE A 99 -10.33 -16.51 -8.50
N PRO A 100 -10.60 -17.40 -7.52
CA PRO A 100 -11.03 -16.96 -6.21
C PRO A 100 -9.88 -16.20 -5.52
N VAL A 101 -10.22 -15.06 -4.92
CA VAL A 101 -9.35 -14.31 -4.00
C VAL A 101 -9.73 -14.72 -2.58
N GLY A 102 -8.76 -15.19 -1.80
CA GLY A 102 -8.96 -15.85 -0.51
C GLY A 102 -8.43 -15.05 0.67
N ASN A 103 -9.17 -14.05 1.13
CA ASN A 103 -8.82 -13.37 2.38
C ASN A 103 -8.99 -14.31 3.58
N MET A 104 -8.16 -14.12 4.60
CA MET A 104 -8.36 -14.73 5.92
C MET A 104 -8.51 -13.65 6.97
N CYS A 105 -9.45 -13.80 7.91
CA CYS A 105 -9.57 -12.91 9.05
C CYS A 105 -9.80 -13.69 10.35
N ALA A 106 -9.32 -13.13 11.46
CA ALA A 106 -9.49 -13.66 12.81
C ALA A 106 -9.94 -12.53 13.76
N ASP A 107 -11.04 -12.75 14.46
CA ASP A 107 -11.65 -11.80 15.39
C ASP A 107 -11.30 -12.15 16.85
N THR A 108 -11.09 -11.12 17.68
CA THR A 108 -11.08 -11.31 19.13
C THR A 108 -12.45 -11.74 19.65
N PRO A 109 -12.52 -12.61 20.69
CA PRO A 109 -13.78 -13.11 21.21
C PRO A 109 -14.43 -12.08 22.14
N ILE A 110 -15.16 -11.12 21.56
CA ILE A 110 -15.90 -10.09 22.30
C ILE A 110 -17.39 -10.10 21.95
N GLU A 111 -18.21 -9.49 22.81
CA GLU A 111 -19.67 -9.46 22.64
C GLU A 111 -20.12 -8.39 21.63
N ASP A 112 -19.57 -7.16 21.71
CA ASP A 112 -19.97 -6.05 20.83
C ASP A 112 -19.17 -6.02 19.52
N ILE A 113 -19.64 -6.78 18.54
CA ILE A 113 -19.01 -6.84 17.21
C ILE A 113 -19.25 -5.57 16.35
N THR A 114 -20.04 -4.60 16.82
CA THR A 114 -20.38 -3.38 16.06
C THR A 114 -19.32 -2.28 16.15
N LYS A 115 -18.19 -2.55 16.81
CA LYS A 115 -17.08 -1.62 16.97
C LYS A 115 -15.77 -2.33 16.73
N THR A 116 -15.28 -2.26 15.49
CA THR A 116 -14.17 -3.07 15.02
C THR A 116 -12.97 -2.21 14.66
N ILE A 117 -11.83 -2.53 15.26
CA ILE A 117 -10.50 -2.12 14.80
C ILE A 117 -10.06 -3.22 13.82
N VAL A 118 -9.93 -2.87 12.54
CA VAL A 118 -9.42 -3.79 11.52
C VAL A 118 -7.91 -3.61 11.42
N ILE A 119 -7.16 -4.70 11.53
CA ILE A 119 -5.71 -4.72 11.35
C ILE A 119 -5.43 -5.54 10.09
N GLY A 120 -4.82 -4.92 9.10
CA GLY A 120 -4.64 -5.49 7.77
C GLY A 120 -3.18 -5.67 7.38
N SER A 121 -2.90 -6.76 6.67
CA SER A 121 -1.69 -6.89 5.86
C SER A 121 -1.96 -7.87 4.71
N HIS A 122 -1.65 -7.53 3.46
CA HIS A 122 -1.76 -8.51 2.38
C HIS A 122 -0.83 -9.75 2.53
N ILE A 123 -1.07 -10.79 1.74
CA ILE A 123 -0.41 -12.11 1.79
C ILE A 123 0.02 -12.66 0.43
N ASP A 124 -0.14 -11.89 -0.65
CA ASP A 124 0.32 -12.22 -2.00
C ASP A 124 1.63 -11.51 -2.36
N SER A 125 2.28 -11.96 -3.45
CA SER A 125 3.46 -11.35 -4.07
C SER A 125 3.29 -11.01 -5.53
N VAL A 126 4.17 -10.13 -6.00
CA VAL A 126 4.60 -10.15 -7.40
C VAL A 126 5.34 -11.46 -7.75
N THR A 127 5.24 -11.88 -9.01
CA THR A 127 5.86 -13.14 -9.46
C THR A 127 7.38 -13.09 -9.58
N THR A 128 8.00 -11.92 -9.45
CA THR A 128 9.43 -11.70 -9.72
C THR A 128 10.35 -12.06 -8.56
N GLY A 129 9.84 -12.22 -7.34
CA GLY A 129 10.65 -12.53 -6.18
C GLY A 129 9.86 -12.98 -4.96
N PRO A 130 10.54 -13.48 -3.91
CA PRO A 130 9.89 -14.19 -2.82
C PRO A 130 9.03 -13.33 -1.89
N GLY A 131 9.12 -12.00 -2.00
CA GLY A 131 8.24 -11.09 -1.30
C GLY A 131 8.35 -11.17 0.23
N ILE A 132 9.56 -11.22 0.77
CA ILE A 132 9.74 -11.33 2.22
C ILE A 132 9.57 -10.00 2.92
N ASN A 133 9.90 -8.88 2.29
CA ASN A 133 9.52 -7.57 2.79
C ASN A 133 8.20 -7.09 2.15
N ASP A 134 7.97 -7.36 0.86
CA ASP A 134 6.76 -6.94 0.12
C ASP A 134 6.23 -7.97 -0.90
N LYS A 135 5.04 -8.58 -0.71
CA LYS A 135 4.89 -9.76 0.20
C LYS A 135 4.88 -11.07 -0.58
N VAL A 136 4.82 -12.23 0.10
CA VAL A 136 4.87 -13.72 -0.13
C VAL A 136 4.89 -14.42 -1.51
N ILE A 137 5.97 -15.16 -1.81
CA ILE A 137 5.91 -16.45 -2.55
C ILE A 137 5.89 -17.60 -1.55
N TYR A 138 4.91 -18.49 -1.71
CA TYR A 138 4.81 -19.77 -1.00
C TYR A 138 6.17 -20.53 -0.99
N PRO A 139 6.74 -20.93 0.16
CA PRO A 139 6.12 -21.10 1.49
C PRO A 139 6.49 -20.04 2.54
N LEU A 140 6.97 -18.85 2.16
CA LEU A 140 7.47 -17.86 3.11
C LEU A 140 6.39 -16.81 3.49
N ILE A 141 6.59 -16.07 4.58
CA ILE A 141 5.63 -15.06 5.10
C ILE A 141 6.29 -13.68 4.99
N GLY A 142 5.63 -12.71 4.37
CA GLY A 142 6.10 -11.33 4.27
C GLY A 142 6.14 -10.64 5.64
N SER A 143 7.00 -9.63 5.82
CA SER A 143 7.26 -9.00 7.13
C SER A 143 5.97 -8.48 7.77
N GLY A 144 5.16 -7.70 7.06
CA GLY A 144 3.85 -7.22 7.54
C GLY A 144 2.85 -8.35 7.87
N THR A 145 2.87 -9.46 7.11
CA THR A 145 2.04 -10.64 7.39
C THR A 145 2.47 -11.32 8.70
N ALA A 146 3.78 -11.49 8.89
CA ALA A 146 4.36 -12.11 10.07
C ALA A 146 4.08 -11.27 11.33
N VAL A 147 4.22 -9.95 11.22
CA VAL A 147 3.90 -9.00 12.30
C VAL A 147 2.43 -9.08 12.67
N ASN A 148 1.53 -9.06 11.69
CA ASN A 148 0.09 -9.17 11.92
C ASN A 148 -0.27 -10.48 12.67
N LEU A 149 0.30 -11.61 12.24
CA LEU A 149 0.15 -12.89 12.93
C LEU A 149 0.73 -12.89 14.35
N ALA A 150 1.92 -12.33 14.53
CA ALA A 150 2.56 -12.24 15.85
C ALA A 150 1.70 -11.43 16.83
N LEU A 151 1.17 -10.28 16.40
CA LEU A 151 0.28 -9.44 17.20
C LEU A 151 -1.02 -10.18 17.56
N ALA A 152 -1.63 -10.90 16.61
CA ALA A 152 -2.83 -11.70 16.86
C ALA A 152 -2.57 -12.79 17.91
N VAL A 153 -1.45 -13.52 17.79
CA VAL A 153 -1.07 -14.60 18.72
C VAL A 153 -0.75 -14.04 20.11
N ILE A 154 -0.02 -12.92 20.20
CA ILE A 154 0.28 -12.27 21.49
C ILE A 154 -1.01 -11.81 22.16
N LEU A 155 -1.91 -11.16 21.43
CA LEU A 155 -3.19 -10.71 21.97
C LEU A 155 -4.05 -11.88 22.44
N ALA A 156 -4.09 -12.98 21.68
CA ALA A 156 -4.80 -14.19 22.07
C ALA A 156 -4.26 -14.78 23.38
N HIS A 157 -2.94 -14.80 23.59
CA HIS A 157 -2.34 -15.20 24.87
C HIS A 157 -2.70 -14.24 26.00
N LEU A 158 -2.64 -12.92 25.77
CA LEU A 158 -3.01 -11.93 26.78
C LEU A 158 -4.46 -12.10 27.25
N PHE A 159 -5.38 -12.40 26.33
CA PHE A 159 -6.79 -12.64 26.61
C PHE A 159 -7.05 -13.89 27.49
N GLN A 160 -6.10 -14.82 27.56
CA GLN A 160 -6.17 -15.99 28.44
C GLN A 160 -5.71 -15.66 29.88
N THR A 161 -5.05 -14.52 30.09
CA THR A 161 -4.62 -14.08 31.42
C THR A 161 -5.75 -13.40 32.19
N THR A 162 -5.69 -13.45 33.52
CA THR A 162 -6.69 -12.77 34.39
C THR A 162 -6.45 -11.27 34.55
N ASN A 163 -5.24 -10.79 34.24
CA ASN A 163 -4.80 -9.44 34.54
C ASN A 163 -4.87 -8.50 33.34
N TYR A 164 -5.02 -9.03 32.12
CA TYR A 164 -5.17 -8.21 30.93
C TYR A 164 -6.63 -7.73 30.82
N PRO A 165 -6.89 -6.41 30.90
CA PRO A 165 -8.23 -5.89 30.72
C PRO A 165 -8.67 -6.12 29.27
N LYS A 166 -9.74 -6.90 29.08
CA LYS A 166 -10.24 -7.20 27.74
C LYS A 166 -10.62 -5.91 27.01
N CYS A 167 -10.20 -5.80 25.76
CA CYS A 167 -10.56 -4.70 24.87
C CYS A 167 -12.09 -4.65 24.70
N PRO A 168 -12.74 -3.49 24.85
CA PRO A 168 -14.17 -3.33 24.59
C PRO A 168 -14.49 -3.27 23.09
N TYR A 169 -13.47 -3.23 22.22
CA TYR A 169 -13.60 -3.21 20.76
C TYR A 169 -13.17 -4.55 20.17
N ARG A 170 -13.85 -4.96 19.10
CA ARG A 170 -13.45 -6.13 18.33
C ARG A 170 -12.16 -5.78 17.60
N ILE A 171 -11.15 -6.61 17.73
CA ILE A 171 -9.94 -6.48 16.93
C ILE A 171 -9.99 -7.60 15.91
N ARG A 172 -10.07 -7.22 14.63
CA ARG A 172 -10.14 -8.10 13.48
C ARG A 172 -8.81 -8.05 12.75
N PHE A 173 -8.03 -9.11 12.85
CA PHE A 173 -6.80 -9.27 12.07
C PHE A 173 -7.16 -9.88 10.72
N CYS A 174 -6.77 -9.25 9.63
CA CYS A 174 -7.06 -9.70 8.27
C CYS A 174 -5.80 -9.78 7.42
N TRP A 175 -5.80 -10.79 6.56
CA TRP A 175 -4.80 -11.12 5.59
C TRP A 175 -5.40 -10.99 4.21
N TRP A 176 -5.07 -9.91 3.52
CA TRP A 176 -5.66 -9.55 2.22
C TRP A 176 -4.96 -10.29 1.09
N ASP A 177 -5.72 -10.92 0.21
CA ASP A 177 -5.16 -11.59 -0.96
C ASP A 177 -5.24 -10.67 -2.20
N ALA A 178 -4.43 -10.90 -3.21
CA ALA A 178 -4.44 -10.16 -4.47
C ALA A 178 -4.35 -8.62 -4.32
N GLU A 179 -3.51 -8.14 -3.41
CA GLU A 179 -3.18 -6.72 -3.26
C GLU A 179 -2.37 -6.21 -4.45
N GLU A 180 -1.39 -7.01 -4.90
CA GLU A 180 -0.49 -6.70 -6.01
C GLU A 180 -1.21 -6.66 -7.37
N LEU A 181 -2.42 -7.21 -7.39
CA LEU A 181 -3.32 -7.19 -8.54
C LEU A 181 -4.27 -5.98 -8.54
N GLY A 182 -4.15 -5.09 -7.55
CA GLY A 182 -4.95 -3.87 -7.41
C GLY A 182 -5.90 -3.90 -6.21
N LEU A 183 -5.38 -4.25 -5.02
CA LEU A 183 -6.10 -4.20 -3.74
C LEU A 183 -7.38 -5.05 -3.71
N LEU A 184 -7.44 -6.14 -4.47
CA LEU A 184 -8.70 -6.88 -4.67
C LEU A 184 -9.23 -7.46 -3.35
N GLY A 185 -8.33 -8.00 -2.53
CA GLY A 185 -8.66 -8.58 -1.23
C GLY A 185 -9.24 -7.59 -0.24
N SER A 186 -8.66 -6.40 -0.09
CA SER A 186 -9.20 -5.38 0.84
C SER A 186 -10.40 -4.62 0.27
N THR A 187 -10.45 -4.42 -1.05
CA THR A 187 -11.57 -3.72 -1.72
C THR A 187 -12.88 -4.49 -1.59
N TYR A 188 -12.84 -5.82 -1.78
CA TYR A 188 -14.04 -6.65 -1.73
C TYR A 188 -14.84 -6.54 -0.41
N PRO A 189 -14.29 -6.82 0.79
CA PRO A 189 -15.04 -6.77 2.04
C PRO A 189 -15.50 -5.36 2.39
N VAL A 190 -14.76 -4.31 2.01
CA VAL A 190 -15.21 -2.92 2.22
C VAL A 190 -16.43 -2.62 1.34
N ALA A 191 -16.41 -2.99 0.06
CA ALA A 191 -17.55 -2.83 -0.84
C ALA A 191 -18.78 -3.64 -0.40
N GLN A 192 -18.58 -4.85 0.14
CA GLN A 192 -19.66 -5.63 0.77
C GLN A 192 -20.22 -4.90 2.00
N ALA A 193 -19.36 -4.28 2.81
CA ALA A 193 -19.76 -3.61 4.03
C ALA A 193 -20.60 -2.36 3.79
N GLU A 194 -20.42 -1.67 2.66
CA GLU A 194 -21.23 -0.51 2.28
C GLU A 194 -22.70 -0.85 2.06
N ASN A 195 -22.97 -2.09 1.64
CA ASN A 195 -24.32 -2.58 1.31
C ASN A 195 -24.87 -3.56 2.35
N SER A 196 -24.09 -3.90 3.37
CA SER A 196 -24.45 -4.90 4.37
C SER A 196 -25.45 -4.35 5.40
N THR A 197 -26.35 -5.22 5.85
CA THR A 197 -27.21 -4.98 7.03
C THR A 197 -26.81 -5.85 8.23
N ILE A 198 -25.78 -6.69 8.08
CA ILE A 198 -25.35 -7.66 9.10
C ILE A 198 -24.45 -6.96 10.10
N ALA A 199 -24.81 -6.97 11.38
CA ALA A 199 -24.00 -6.38 12.44
C ALA A 199 -22.59 -7.00 12.45
N GLY A 200 -21.58 -6.13 12.54
CA GLY A 200 -20.17 -6.48 12.43
C GLY A 200 -19.64 -6.51 11.00
N GLU A 201 -20.48 -6.43 9.98
CA GLU A 201 -20.07 -6.43 8.57
C GLU A 201 -20.55 -5.17 7.84
N ARG A 202 -20.94 -4.11 8.56
CA ARG A 202 -21.34 -2.82 7.97
C ARG A 202 -20.16 -1.86 8.02
N THR A 203 -20.09 -0.93 7.06
CA THR A 203 -19.08 0.14 7.09
C THR A 203 -19.12 0.92 8.41
N SER A 204 -20.31 1.12 9.00
CA SER A 204 -20.46 1.81 10.28
C SER A 204 -19.91 1.07 11.50
N ASP A 205 -19.65 -0.23 11.36
CA ASP A 205 -19.10 -1.09 12.41
C ASP A 205 -17.56 -1.09 12.41
N TYR A 206 -16.94 -0.61 11.33
CA TYR A 206 -15.50 -0.44 11.21
C TYR A 206 -15.11 0.94 11.74
N LEU A 207 -14.38 0.97 12.85
CA LEU A 207 -13.93 2.21 13.46
C LEU A 207 -12.69 2.76 12.76
N ILE A 208 -11.73 1.89 12.47
CA ILE A 208 -10.44 2.24 11.89
C ILE A 208 -9.81 1.01 11.23
N ASN A 209 -9.05 1.24 10.16
CA ASN A 209 -8.09 0.30 9.60
C ASN A 209 -6.66 0.67 10.02
N LEU A 210 -5.90 -0.29 10.54
CA LEU A 210 -4.46 -0.17 10.71
C LEU A 210 -3.78 -1.09 9.69
N ASN A 211 -3.13 -0.50 8.68
CA ASN A 211 -2.51 -1.25 7.60
C ASN A 211 -1.00 -1.39 7.77
N PHE A 212 -0.50 -2.59 7.53
CA PHE A 212 0.89 -2.97 7.74
C PHE A 212 1.45 -3.69 6.50
N GLY A 213 2.15 -2.93 5.67
CA GLY A 213 2.96 -3.40 4.54
C GLY A 213 4.42 -3.03 4.79
N MET A 214 5.36 -3.94 4.49
CA MET A 214 6.82 -3.75 4.63
C MET A 214 7.30 -3.19 5.96
N PHE A 215 7.79 -4.03 6.88
CA PHE A 215 8.27 -3.61 8.20
C PHE A 215 9.80 -3.59 8.36
N GLY A 216 10.54 -4.16 7.41
CA GLY A 216 11.95 -4.47 7.59
C GLY A 216 12.86 -4.04 6.45
N SER A 217 12.58 -2.97 5.70
CA SER A 217 13.44 -2.58 4.57
C SER A 217 14.92 -2.40 4.97
N PRO A 218 15.91 -2.82 4.16
CA PRO A 218 17.33 -2.73 4.55
C PRO A 218 17.81 -1.30 4.83
N ASN A 219 17.37 -0.35 4.02
CA ASN A 219 17.65 1.08 4.14
C ASN A 219 16.41 1.83 4.66
N TYR A 220 15.74 1.22 5.65
CA TYR A 220 14.43 1.61 6.16
C TYR A 220 14.28 3.07 6.54
N ILE A 221 13.02 3.50 6.50
CA ILE A 221 12.51 4.62 7.29
C ILE A 221 11.59 4.06 8.39
N TYR A 222 11.48 4.75 9.50
CA TYR A 222 10.36 4.57 10.43
C TYR A 222 9.19 5.43 9.94
N GLY A 223 8.60 4.99 8.82
CA GLY A 223 7.55 5.70 8.11
C GLY A 223 6.20 5.52 8.81
N ILE A 224 5.50 6.63 8.99
CA ILE A 224 4.16 6.72 9.54
C ILE A 224 3.24 7.21 8.44
N TYR A 225 2.16 6.49 8.15
CA TYR A 225 1.15 7.02 7.24
C TYR A 225 0.54 8.29 7.83
N ASP A 226 0.64 9.39 7.09
CA ASP A 226 0.25 10.72 7.55
C ASP A 226 -1.20 11.02 7.19
N GLY A 227 -2.06 11.06 8.22
CA GLY A 227 -3.47 11.40 8.08
C GLY A 227 -3.75 12.81 7.58
N SER A 228 -2.74 13.65 7.38
CA SER A 228 -2.91 15.00 6.81
C SER A 228 -2.58 15.06 5.32
N THR A 229 -1.97 14.00 4.78
CA THR A 229 -1.54 13.92 3.37
C THR A 229 -2.17 12.70 2.70
N ILE A 230 -3.22 12.96 1.92
CA ILE A 230 -3.85 11.99 1.02
C ILE A 230 -3.61 12.44 -0.42
N ASP A 231 -3.21 11.49 -1.26
CA ASP A 231 -3.26 11.65 -2.70
C ASP A 231 -4.71 11.52 -3.20
N ASN A 232 -5.32 12.65 -3.54
CA ASN A 232 -6.70 12.69 -4.03
C ASN A 232 -6.84 12.18 -5.48
N SER A 233 -5.74 11.86 -6.17
CA SER A 233 -5.80 11.19 -7.49
C SER A 233 -6.07 9.69 -7.37
N THR A 234 -5.76 9.08 -6.23
CA THR A 234 -5.94 7.63 -6.01
C THR A 234 -7.00 7.33 -4.95
N ILE A 235 -7.26 8.25 -4.02
CA ILE A 235 -8.26 8.09 -2.96
C ILE A 235 -9.30 9.19 -3.10
N SER A 236 -10.56 8.82 -3.33
CA SER A 236 -11.62 9.77 -3.66
C SER A 236 -12.18 10.55 -2.47
N ARG A 237 -11.66 10.35 -1.25
CA ARG A 237 -12.10 11.03 -0.03
C ARG A 237 -10.91 11.55 0.77
N SER A 238 -11.10 12.70 1.39
CA SER A 238 -10.13 13.25 2.35
C SER A 238 -10.06 12.41 3.63
N ALA A 239 -8.91 12.46 4.30
CA ALA A 239 -8.70 11.75 5.54
C ALA A 239 -9.63 12.30 6.61
N VAL A 240 -10.24 11.41 7.37
CA VAL A 240 -11.00 11.80 8.55
C VAL A 240 -10.05 12.23 9.68
N PRO A 241 -10.47 13.11 10.62
CA PRO A 241 -9.59 13.60 11.69
C PRO A 241 -8.94 12.49 12.53
N GLY A 242 -9.58 11.33 12.65
CA GLY A 242 -9.05 10.16 13.35
C GLY A 242 -7.72 9.66 12.80
N SER A 243 -7.53 9.67 11.47
CA SER A 243 -6.27 9.25 10.85
C SER A 243 -5.10 10.11 11.35
N ASN A 244 -5.28 11.44 11.41
CA ASN A 244 -4.28 12.38 11.94
C ASN A 244 -3.91 12.10 13.40
N LYS A 245 -4.92 11.79 14.22
CA LYS A 245 -4.67 11.47 15.64
C LYS A 245 -3.88 10.17 15.79
N VAL A 246 -4.10 9.19 14.92
CA VAL A 246 -3.39 7.92 14.92
C VAL A 246 -1.94 8.11 14.45
N SER A 247 -1.71 8.89 13.38
CA SER A 247 -0.35 9.27 12.96
C SER A 247 0.42 9.96 14.09
N ALA A 248 -0.25 10.84 14.85
CA ALA A 248 0.34 11.47 16.02
C ALA A 248 0.68 10.46 17.14
N LEU A 249 -0.16 9.45 17.39
CA LEU A 249 0.14 8.39 18.38
C LEU A 249 1.40 7.59 18.01
N PHE A 250 1.56 7.22 16.74
CA PHE A 250 2.77 6.59 16.23
C PHE A 250 3.99 7.48 16.41
N ARG A 251 3.89 8.75 15.98
CA ARG A 251 4.98 9.74 16.13
C ARG A 251 5.41 9.88 17.58
N ASP A 252 4.44 10.02 18.50
CA ASP A 252 4.71 10.17 19.93
C ASP A 252 5.36 8.90 20.51
N TRP A 253 5.08 7.71 19.96
CA TRP A 253 5.81 6.49 20.30
C TRP A 253 7.28 6.58 19.89
N PHE A 254 7.60 6.89 18.62
CA PHE A 254 8.99 7.02 18.17
C PHE A 254 9.76 8.10 18.94
N ILE A 255 9.13 9.26 19.20
CA ILE A 255 9.73 10.32 20.03
C ILE A 255 10.07 9.80 21.43
N ARG A 256 9.15 9.07 22.09
CA ARG A 256 9.40 8.50 23.42
C ARG A 256 10.51 7.45 23.42
N GLN A 257 10.63 6.69 22.33
CA GLN A 257 11.73 5.75 22.14
C GLN A 257 13.04 6.41 21.69
N LYS A 258 13.06 7.73 21.48
CA LYS A 258 14.19 8.48 20.92
C LYS A 258 14.64 7.96 19.55
N LEU A 259 13.68 7.43 18.78
CA LEU A 259 13.90 6.94 17.43
C LEU A 259 13.59 8.05 16.41
N PRO A 260 14.26 8.06 15.25
CA PRO A 260 13.84 8.91 14.15
C PRO A 260 12.48 8.44 13.62
N TRP A 261 11.82 9.29 12.84
CA TRP A 261 10.56 8.98 12.18
C TRP A 261 10.40 9.86 10.94
N ASP A 262 9.54 9.41 10.04
CA ASP A 262 9.12 10.13 8.85
C ASP A 262 7.63 9.97 8.62
N TYR A 263 7.04 10.96 7.96
CA TYR A 263 5.72 10.81 7.39
C TYR A 263 5.82 10.30 5.96
N THR A 264 4.91 9.40 5.61
CA THR A 264 4.66 8.96 4.24
C THR A 264 3.19 9.23 3.92
N PRO A 265 2.86 9.76 2.73
CA PRO A 265 1.48 10.04 2.39
C PRO A 265 0.67 8.75 2.23
N PHE A 266 -0.64 8.87 2.40
CA PHE A 266 -1.57 7.88 1.89
C PHE A 266 -1.70 8.06 0.36
N ASN A 267 -0.90 7.30 -0.39
CA ASN A 267 -0.80 7.38 -1.85
C ASN A 267 -1.76 6.43 -2.59
N GLY A 268 -2.53 5.62 -1.86
CA GLY A 268 -3.53 4.72 -2.44
C GLY A 268 -2.98 3.38 -2.94
N LEU A 269 -1.69 3.11 -2.70
CA LEU A 269 -1.00 1.90 -3.17
C LEU A 269 -0.95 0.80 -2.10
N SER A 270 -1.91 0.77 -1.16
CA SER A 270 -2.02 -0.34 -0.21
C SER A 270 -3.43 -0.48 0.37
N ASP A 271 -3.66 -1.54 1.12
CA ASP A 271 -4.98 -1.98 1.60
C ASP A 271 -5.71 -1.00 2.54
N TYR A 272 -5.07 0.10 2.97
CA TYR A 272 -5.78 1.19 3.66
C TYR A 272 -6.70 1.97 2.71
N ALA A 273 -6.44 1.95 1.39
CA ALA A 273 -7.08 2.85 0.43
C ALA A 273 -8.60 2.62 0.30
N PRO A 274 -9.11 1.37 0.27
CA PRO A 274 -10.56 1.13 0.26
C PRO A 274 -11.25 1.65 1.54
N PHE A 275 -10.59 1.51 2.70
CA PHE A 275 -11.14 2.01 3.97
C PHE A 275 -11.24 3.54 3.99
N LEU A 276 -10.18 4.24 3.57
CA LEU A 276 -10.20 5.70 3.44
C LEU A 276 -11.29 6.15 2.46
N THR A 277 -11.41 5.47 1.31
CA THR A 277 -12.45 5.71 0.30
C THR A 277 -13.86 5.52 0.86
N ALA A 278 -14.07 4.55 1.76
CA ALA A 278 -15.34 4.34 2.45
C ALA A 278 -15.57 5.36 3.61
N GLY A 279 -14.62 6.25 3.89
CA GLY A 279 -14.70 7.23 4.98
C GLY A 279 -14.34 6.68 6.36
N ILE A 280 -13.66 5.53 6.41
CA ILE A 280 -13.14 4.92 7.63
C ILE A 280 -11.73 5.48 7.88
N ALA A 281 -11.44 5.85 9.12
CA ALA A 281 -10.10 6.26 9.54
C ALA A 281 -9.08 5.17 9.19
N ALA A 282 -7.87 5.58 8.80
CA ALA A 282 -6.77 4.66 8.57
C ALA A 282 -5.50 5.17 9.23
N GLY A 283 -4.60 4.24 9.53
CA GLY A 283 -3.27 4.51 10.05
C GLY A 283 -2.36 3.33 9.80
N GLY A 284 -1.09 3.46 10.16
CA GLY A 284 -0.16 2.34 10.05
C GLY A 284 1.27 2.81 9.94
N LEU A 285 2.13 1.83 9.67
CA LEU A 285 3.57 2.02 9.54
C LEU A 285 4.05 1.37 8.24
N PHE A 286 5.14 1.92 7.72
CA PHE A 286 5.78 1.49 6.48
C PHE A 286 7.28 1.73 6.56
N SER A 287 8.08 0.74 6.17
CA SER A 287 9.55 0.84 6.26
C SER A 287 10.24 1.34 5.00
N GLY A 288 9.49 1.57 3.91
CA GLY A 288 10.03 2.12 2.67
C GLY A 288 10.13 1.09 1.54
N ALA A 289 9.99 1.55 0.29
CA ALA A 289 10.08 0.72 -0.92
C ALA A 289 11.14 1.25 -1.89
N ASP A 290 10.75 1.60 -3.11
CA ASP A 290 11.61 2.07 -4.18
C ASP A 290 12.01 3.56 -4.08
N ASP A 291 11.40 4.30 -3.16
CA ASP A 291 11.80 5.67 -2.82
C ASP A 291 13.27 5.77 -2.39
N TYR A 292 13.94 6.85 -2.79
CA TYR A 292 15.32 7.13 -2.38
C TYR A 292 15.39 7.76 -0.99
N LYS A 293 16.35 7.30 -0.17
CA LYS A 293 16.69 7.95 1.09
C LYS A 293 17.50 9.21 0.82
N ALA A 294 16.93 10.38 1.10
CA ALA A 294 17.64 11.65 0.94
C ALA A 294 18.79 11.79 1.95
N GLN A 295 19.85 12.53 1.59
CA GLN A 295 21.01 12.79 2.46
C GLN A 295 20.60 13.34 3.84
N ALA A 296 19.71 14.33 3.89
CA ALA A 296 19.24 14.90 5.15
C ALA A 296 18.46 13.91 6.02
N GLN A 297 17.72 12.97 5.40
CA GLN A 297 17.03 11.89 6.12
C GLN A 297 18.03 10.91 6.70
N ARG A 298 19.01 10.45 5.89
CA ARG A 298 20.12 9.60 6.35
C ARG A 298 20.83 10.22 7.55
N ASP A 299 21.17 11.51 7.50
CA ASP A 299 21.91 12.19 8.58
C ASP A 299 21.09 12.34 9.88
N ARG A 300 19.77 12.57 9.77
CA ARG A 300 18.88 12.53 10.95
C ARG A 300 18.84 11.15 11.60
N TYR A 301 18.79 10.09 10.78
CA TYR A 301 18.77 8.72 11.31
C TYR A 301 20.12 8.39 11.95
N ASP A 302 21.23 8.77 11.33
CA ASP A 302 22.59 8.58 11.87
C ASP A 302 22.75 9.26 13.22
N THR A 303 22.21 10.48 13.36
CA THR A 303 22.22 11.24 14.62
C THR A 303 21.40 10.55 15.71
N SER A 304 20.25 9.99 15.35
CA SER A 304 19.30 9.41 16.32
C SER A 304 19.65 7.98 16.71
N LEU A 305 20.17 7.20 15.78
CA LEU A 305 20.45 5.77 15.94
C LEU A 305 21.91 5.49 16.31
N GLY A 306 22.81 6.39 15.94
CA GLY A 306 24.26 6.23 16.09
C GLY A 306 24.98 6.26 14.75
N GLN A 307 26.23 6.71 14.77
CA GLN A 307 27.05 6.88 13.57
C GLN A 307 27.18 5.56 12.79
N GLY A 308 26.85 5.60 11.50
CA GLY A 308 26.85 4.45 10.60
C GLY A 308 25.52 3.69 10.55
N LEU A 309 24.52 4.05 11.37
CA LEU A 309 23.22 3.37 11.42
C LEU A 309 22.11 4.14 10.68
N GLY A 310 22.43 5.29 10.08
CA GLY A 310 21.47 6.08 9.31
C GLY A 310 21.03 5.49 7.97
N GLY A 311 21.72 4.43 7.50
CA GLY A 311 21.56 3.87 6.16
C GLY A 311 22.39 4.61 5.11
N THR A 312 22.01 4.47 3.85
CA THR A 312 22.73 4.99 2.69
C THR A 312 21.89 6.05 1.99
N ALA A 313 22.45 7.25 1.83
CA ALA A 313 21.83 8.32 1.05
C ALA A 313 21.89 8.00 -0.45
N ASP A 314 20.94 8.55 -1.21
CA ASP A 314 20.82 8.38 -2.66
C ASP A 314 20.74 6.91 -3.11
N ALA A 315 20.30 6.03 -2.19
CA ALA A 315 19.95 4.64 -2.44
C ALA A 315 18.48 4.42 -2.08
N THR A 316 17.82 3.46 -2.73
CA THR A 316 16.43 3.12 -2.43
C THR A 316 16.29 2.63 -0.99
N GLN A 317 15.11 2.81 -0.40
CA GLN A 317 14.80 2.37 0.96
C GLN A 317 14.76 0.83 1.04
N ASP A 318 14.27 0.17 0.00
CA ASP A 318 14.37 -1.27 -0.25
C ASP A 318 14.98 -1.53 -1.64
N PRO A 319 16.25 -1.96 -1.73
CA PRO A 319 16.90 -2.32 -3.00
C PRO A 319 16.28 -3.53 -3.71
N CYS A 320 15.56 -4.38 -2.98
CA CYS A 320 15.00 -5.64 -3.45
C CYS A 320 13.48 -5.62 -3.64
N TYR A 321 12.81 -4.50 -3.38
CA TYR A 321 11.40 -4.27 -3.71
C TYR A 321 11.06 -4.77 -5.11
N ASN A 322 10.05 -5.66 -5.22
CA ASN A 322 9.60 -6.31 -6.45
C ASN A 322 10.70 -7.04 -7.27
N LYS A 323 11.73 -7.57 -6.60
CA LYS A 323 12.86 -8.28 -7.22
C LYS A 323 13.12 -9.63 -6.54
N ALA A 324 13.81 -10.51 -7.27
CA ALA A 324 14.19 -11.85 -6.82
C ALA A 324 15.03 -11.88 -5.52
N CYS A 325 15.68 -10.77 -5.16
CA CYS A 325 16.48 -10.70 -3.94
C CYS A 325 15.69 -10.40 -2.66
N ASP A 326 14.36 -10.17 -2.75
CA ASP A 326 13.51 -9.95 -1.57
C ASP A 326 13.29 -11.25 -0.79
N THR A 327 14.30 -11.63 -0.04
CA THR A 327 14.45 -12.87 0.72
C THR A 327 14.50 -12.57 2.22
N ILE A 328 14.57 -13.57 3.08
CA ILE A 328 14.71 -13.34 4.53
C ILE A 328 16.00 -12.58 4.90
N GLN A 329 17.00 -12.58 4.00
CA GLN A 329 18.23 -11.80 4.15
C GLN A 329 18.01 -10.29 3.86
N ASN A 330 16.87 -9.92 3.27
CA ASN A 330 16.49 -8.54 2.94
C ASN A 330 15.76 -7.83 4.11
N ILE A 331 15.74 -8.41 5.31
CA ILE A 331 15.03 -7.83 6.46
C ILE A 331 16.01 -7.22 7.47
N ASN A 332 15.84 -5.92 7.74
CA ASN A 332 16.41 -5.24 8.89
C ASN A 332 15.60 -5.56 10.16
N ILE A 333 16.07 -6.55 10.92
CA ILE A 333 15.38 -7.05 12.13
C ILE A 333 15.22 -5.97 13.20
N VAL A 334 16.17 -5.03 13.32
CA VAL A 334 16.07 -3.95 14.31
C VAL A 334 14.93 -3.01 13.96
N ALA A 335 14.81 -2.63 12.68
CA ALA A 335 13.72 -1.81 12.22
C ALA A 335 12.37 -2.50 12.41
N ASP A 336 12.27 -3.77 11.99
CA ASP A 336 11.08 -4.61 12.13
C ASP A 336 10.61 -4.68 13.60
N GLU A 337 11.51 -4.99 14.53
CA GLU A 337 11.19 -5.06 15.97
C GLU A 337 10.61 -3.73 16.49
N LYS A 338 11.18 -2.59 16.09
CA LYS A 338 10.69 -1.28 16.50
C LYS A 338 9.33 -0.96 15.90
N MET A 339 9.12 -1.29 14.62
CA MET A 339 7.82 -1.11 13.97
C MET A 339 6.73 -1.97 14.63
N VAL A 340 7.06 -3.20 15.03
CA VAL A 340 6.17 -4.09 15.80
C VAL A 340 5.81 -3.47 17.16
N GLN A 341 6.81 -2.97 17.90
CA GLN A 341 6.59 -2.35 19.21
C GLN A 341 5.72 -1.09 19.12
N GLY A 342 5.94 -0.26 18.09
CA GLY A 342 5.10 0.92 17.81
C GLY A 342 3.67 0.54 17.47
N THR A 343 3.50 -0.50 16.66
CA THR A 343 2.19 -1.05 16.31
C THR A 343 1.43 -1.57 17.52
N ALA A 344 2.08 -2.40 18.35
CA ALA A 344 1.47 -2.90 19.59
C ALA A 344 1.06 -1.76 20.53
N PHE A 345 1.92 -0.74 20.68
CA PHE A 345 1.61 0.45 21.49
C PHE A 345 0.36 1.19 20.98
N VAL A 346 0.22 1.40 19.68
CA VAL A 346 -0.93 2.09 19.12
C VAL A 346 -2.20 1.26 19.25
N ILE A 347 -2.16 -0.03 18.92
CA ILE A 347 -3.31 -0.93 19.09
C ILE A 347 -3.81 -0.88 20.54
N GLU A 348 -2.91 -1.00 21.50
CA GLU A 348 -3.25 -0.93 22.93
C GLU A 348 -3.81 0.44 23.33
N SER A 349 -3.25 1.53 22.78
CA SER A 349 -3.72 2.90 23.04
C SER A 349 -5.13 3.15 22.51
N LEU A 350 -5.47 2.58 21.35
CA LEU A 350 -6.82 2.63 20.78
C LEU A 350 -7.78 1.75 21.55
N ALA A 351 -7.36 0.52 21.90
CA ALA A 351 -8.12 -0.43 22.69
C ALA A 351 -8.55 0.13 24.05
N ARG A 352 -7.75 1.06 24.62
CA ARG A 352 -8.01 1.69 25.92
C ARG A 352 -8.82 2.99 25.85
N GLN A 353 -9.18 3.47 24.66
CA GLN A 353 -10.06 4.64 24.56
C GLN A 353 -11.45 4.31 25.13
N THR A 354 -12.00 5.18 25.98
CA THR A 354 -13.35 4.99 26.53
C THR A 354 -14.43 5.07 25.44
N ASP A 355 -14.24 5.99 24.49
CA ASP A 355 -15.08 6.13 23.30
C ASP A 355 -14.19 6.39 22.07
N LEU A 356 -13.74 5.30 21.46
CA LEU A 356 -12.85 5.34 20.30
C LEU A 356 -13.54 5.99 19.10
N LYS A 357 -14.86 5.81 18.94
CA LYS A 357 -15.60 6.39 17.81
C LYS A 357 -15.65 7.90 17.92
N ALA A 358 -16.01 8.45 19.08
CA ALA A 358 -16.00 9.89 19.29
C ALA A 358 -14.58 10.47 19.18
N TRP A 359 -13.56 9.73 19.61
CA TRP A 359 -12.18 10.15 19.47
C TRP A 359 -11.73 10.21 18.00
N LEU A 360 -12.07 9.20 17.19
CA LEU A 360 -11.72 9.17 15.75
C LEU A 360 -12.55 10.15 14.92
N TYR A 361 -13.82 10.35 15.26
CA TYR A 361 -14.78 11.14 14.50
C TYR A 361 -15.39 12.23 15.39
N PRO A 362 -14.60 13.22 15.83
CA PRO A 362 -15.12 14.29 16.67
C PRO A 362 -16.15 15.09 15.86
N THR A 363 -17.32 15.33 16.46
CA THR A 363 -18.26 16.30 15.90
C THR A 363 -17.58 17.67 15.89
N THR A 364 -17.40 18.27 14.73
CA THR A 364 -16.97 19.66 14.64
C THR A 364 -18.01 20.51 15.35
N ALA A 365 -17.64 21.20 16.43
CA ALA A 365 -18.48 22.23 17.00
C ALA A 365 -18.65 23.32 15.93
N ASN A 366 -19.89 23.52 15.48
CA ASN A 366 -20.26 24.61 14.56
C ASN A 366 -20.03 25.98 15.18
#